data_AF-A0A4R2PXS5-F1
#
_entry.id   AF-A0A4R2PXS5-F1
#
_cell.length_a   1.000
_cell.length_b   1.000
_cell.length_c   1.000
_cell.angle_alpha   90.00
_cell.angle_beta   90.00
_cell.angle_gamma   90.00
#
_symmetry.space_group_name_H-M   'P 1'
#
loop_
_entity.id
_entity.type
_entity.pdbx_description
1 polymer ?
#
loop_
_entity_poly.entity_id
_entity_poly.type
_entity_poly.pdbx_seq_one_letter_code
_entity_poly.pdbx_strand_id
1 'polypeptide(L)' 'MAICRECGKVLGLFGTKADALCENCALVLEAEQMFQEIKALEEQGKSRDEIAATVWKRRTGTEDA' A
#
# COMPACT_ATOMS: atom_id res chain seq x y z
N MET A 1 -22.99 -9.66 4.49
CA MET A 1 -21.81 -9.34 5.32
C MET A 1 -20.60 -9.73 4.49
N ALA A 2 -19.77 -8.76 4.06
CA ALA A 2 -18.58 -9.05 3.28
C ALA A 2 -17.45 -9.52 4.21
N ILE A 3 -16.65 -10.47 3.75
CA ILE A 3 -15.52 -11.05 4.49
C ILE A 3 -14.24 -10.64 3.75
N CYS A 4 -13.22 -10.21 4.50
CA CYS A 4 -11.91 -9.90 3.96
C CYS A 4 -11.30 -11.16 3.34
N ARG A 5 -10.91 -11.09 2.07
CA ARG A 5 -10.31 -12.24 1.38
C ARG A 5 -8.98 -12.70 1.97
N GLU A 6 -8.18 -11.79 2.53
CA GLU A 6 -6.85 -12.13 3.10
C GLU A 6 -6.94 -12.74 4.50
N CYS A 7 -7.78 -12.20 5.39
CA CYS A 7 -7.75 -12.58 6.82
C CYS A 7 -9.07 -13.12 7.38
N GLY A 8 -10.12 -13.23 6.56
CA GLY A 8 -11.40 -13.79 6.99
C GLY A 8 -12.21 -12.93 7.96
N LYS A 9 -11.76 -11.70 8.27
CA LYS A 9 -12.48 -10.77 9.16
C LYS A 9 -13.68 -10.13 8.44
N VAL A 10 -14.73 -9.86 9.19
CA VAL A 10 -15.92 -9.16 8.70
C VAL A 10 -15.58 -7.70 8.37
N LEU A 11 -15.99 -7.25 7.19
CA LEU A 11 -15.86 -5.87 6.74
C LEU A 11 -17.09 -5.06 7.17
N GLY A 12 -16.85 -3.91 7.81
CA GLY A 12 -17.92 -2.95 8.13
C GLY A 12 -18.40 -2.24 6.87
N LEU A 13 -19.63 -2.52 6.45
CA LEU A 13 -20.47 -1.68 5.57
C LEU A 13 -19.89 -1.21 4.21
N PHE A 14 -19.22 -2.07 3.45
CA PHE A 14 -19.02 -1.83 2.01
C PHE A 14 -19.50 -3.01 1.16
N GLY A 15 -20.13 -2.67 0.03
CA GLY A 15 -20.87 -3.56 -0.85
C GLY A 15 -20.06 -4.76 -1.36
N THR A 16 -20.80 -5.80 -1.74
CA THR A 16 -20.40 -7.19 -2.02
C THR A 16 -19.48 -7.40 -3.24
N LYS A 17 -18.37 -6.67 -3.36
CA LYS A 17 -17.32 -7.01 -4.34
C LYS A 17 -16.38 -8.06 -3.72
N ALA A 18 -16.16 -9.14 -4.46
CA ALA A 18 -15.38 -10.31 -4.03
C ALA A 18 -13.89 -9.98 -3.69
N ASP A 19 -13.41 -8.80 -4.09
CA ASP A 19 -12.04 -8.33 -3.89
C ASP A 19 -11.84 -7.36 -2.71
N ALA A 20 -12.78 -7.32 -1.76
CA ALA A 20 -12.69 -6.39 -0.65
C ALA A 20 -11.67 -6.85 0.42
N LEU A 21 -10.73 -5.96 0.74
CA LEU A 21 -9.76 -6.10 1.84
C LEU A 21 -10.21 -5.30 3.07
N CYS A 22 -9.85 -5.78 4.26
CA CYS A 22 -9.98 -4.95 5.46
C CYS A 22 -8.86 -3.91 5.48
N GLU A 23 -9.12 -2.80 6.17
CA GLU A 23 -8.17 -1.68 6.29
C GLU A 23 -6.78 -2.15 6.74
N ASN A 24 -6.71 -3.06 7.71
CA ASN A 24 -5.42 -3.60 8.18
C ASN A 24 -4.66 -4.36 7.08
N CYS A 25 -5.34 -5.21 6.30
CA CYS A 25 -4.68 -5.94 5.21
C CYS A 25 -4.27 -4.99 4.07
N ALA A 26 -5.08 -3.96 3.79
CA ALA A 26 -4.72 -2.93 2.83
C ALA A 26 -3.46 -2.15 3.25
N LEU A 27 -3.37 -1.74 4.52
CA LEU A 27 -2.20 -1.03 5.06
C LEU A 27 -0.93 -1.88 5.03
N VAL A 28 -1.03 -3.18 5.33
CA VAL A 28 0.11 -4.10 5.25
C VAL A 28 0.60 -4.24 3.81
N LEU A 29 -0.31 -4.42 2.85
CA LEU A 29 0.06 -4.51 1.43
C LEU A 29 0.70 -3.23 0.91
N GLU A 30 0.19 -2.06 1.31
CA GLU A 30 0.81 -0.76 0.98
C GLU A 30 2.25 -0.70 1.54
N ALA A 31 2.45 -1.10 2.80
CA ALA A 31 3.77 -1.10 3.42
C ALA A 31 4.74 -2.08 2.73
N GLU A 32 4.28 -3.28 2.37
CA GLU A 32 5.06 -4.26 1.63
C GLU A 32 5.47 -3.74 0.25
N GLN A 33 4.54 -3.11 -0.48
CA GLN A 33 4.83 -2.49 -1.76
C GLN A 33 5.88 -1.38 -1.64
N MET A 34 5.72 -0.48 -0.65
CA MET A 34 6.71 0.57 -0.38
C MET A 34 8.09 -0.01 -0.07
N PHE A 35 8.14 -1.11 0.70
CA PHE A 35 9.40 -1.77 1.02
C PHE A 35 10.10 -2.35 -0.21
N GLN A 36 9.37 -3.01 -1.10
CA GLN A 36 9.94 -3.55 -2.35
C GLN A 36 10.46 -2.43 -3.25
N GLU A 37 9.77 -1.29 -3.31
CA GLU A 37 10.21 -0.14 -4.07
C GLU A 37 11.49 0.48 -3.51
N ILE A 38 11.58 0.62 -2.18
CA ILE A 38 12.80 1.08 -1.51
C ILE A 38 13.97 0.15 -1.89
N LYS A 39 13.78 -1.17 -1.80
CA LYS A 39 14.80 -2.14 -2.18
C LYS A 39 15.22 -2.02 -3.63
N ALA A 40 14.28 -1.89 -4.56
CA ALA A 40 14.59 -1.73 -5.97
C ALA A 40 15.41 -0.46 -6.24
N LEU A 41 15.16 0.63 -5.49
CA LEU A 41 15.93 1.87 -5.62
C LEU A 41 17.32 1.76 -4.97
N GLU A 42 17.45 1.02 -3.86
CA GLU A 42 18.75 0.69 -3.26
C GLU A 42 19.61 -0.16 -4.21
N GLU A 43 19.00 -1.16 -4.88
CA GLU A 43 19.68 -2.00 -5.89
C GLU A 43 20.11 -1.19 -7.13
N GLN A 44 19.39 -0.12 -7.47
CA GLN A 44 19.80 0.84 -8.50
C GLN A 44 20.95 1.76 -8.05
N GLY A 45 21.42 1.63 -6.80
CA GLY A 45 22.51 2.44 -6.25
C GLY A 45 22.09 3.85 -5.85
N LYS A 46 20.79 4.13 -5.69
CA LYS A 46 20.33 5.46 -5.27
C LYS A 46 20.71 5.74 -3.83
N SER A 47 21.02 7.00 -3.55
CA SER A 47 21.26 7.47 -2.19
C SER A 47 19.96 7.49 -1.36
N ARG A 48 20.10 7.48 -0.04
CA ARG A 48 18.95 7.54 0.88
C ARG A 48 18.09 8.78 0.66
N ASP A 49 18.71 9.92 0.32
CA ASP A 49 18.01 11.17 0.05
C ASP A 49 17.19 11.09 -1.25
N GLU A 50 17.72 10.45 -2.29
CA GLU A 50 16.99 10.22 -3.54
C GLU A 50 15.84 9.21 -3.39
N ILE A 51 16.05 8.17 -2.57
CA ILE A 51 15.00 7.21 -2.22
C ILE A 51 13.88 7.91 -1.45
N ALA A 52 14.22 8.68 -0.41
CA ALA A 52 13.24 9.44 0.37
C ALA A 52 12.46 10.41 -0.52
N ALA A 53 13.15 11.17 -1.38
CA ALA A 53 12.49 12.06 -2.34
C ALA A 53 11.54 11.33 -3.30
N THR A 54 11.85 10.09 -3.70
CA THR A 54 11.01 9.30 -4.61
C THR A 54 9.80 8.70 -3.89
N VAL A 55 10.02 8.10 -2.73
CA VAL A 55 8.99 7.38 -1.96
C VAL A 55 8.03 8.34 -1.26
N TRP A 56 8.53 9.44 -0.67
CA TRP A 56 7.69 10.41 0.04
C TRP A 56 6.95 11.37 -0.90
N LYS A 57 7.52 11.78 -2.05
CA LYS A 57 6.78 12.63 -3.01
C LYS A 57 5.55 11.94 -3.59
N ARG A 58 5.53 10.61 -3.61
CA ARG A 58 4.37 9.85 -4.08
C ARG A 58 3.16 10.04 -3.15
N ARG A 59 3.38 10.24 -1.85
CA ARG A 59 2.32 10.51 -0.86
C ARG A 59 1.74 11.92 -0.94
N THR A 60 2.52 12.91 -1.40
CA THR A 60 2.03 14.27 -1.63
C THR A 60 1.35 14.47 -2.98
N GLY A 61 1.35 13.44 -3.84
CA GLY A 61 0.71 13.45 -5.16
C GLY A 61 -0.56 12.58 -5.24
N THR A 62 -1.11 12.15 -4.10
CA THR A 62 -2.45 11.51 -4.03
C THR A 62 -3.48 12.51 -3.50
N GLU A 63 -3.36 13.77 -3.92
CA GLU A 63 -4.45 14.73 -4.02
C GLU A 63 -4.55 15.08 -5.51
N ASP A 64 -5.75 14.94 -6.06
CA ASP A 64 -6.17 15.24 -7.45
C ASP A 64 -5.92 14.17 -8.54
N ALA A 65 -6.76 13.12 -8.52
CA ALA A 65 -7.43 12.60 -9.72
C ALA A 65 -8.76 11.92 -9.36
#